data_AF-A0A843E2D7-F1
#
_entry.id   AF-A0A843E2D7-F1
#
_cell.length_a   1.000
_cell.length_b   1.000
_cell.length_c   1.000
_cell.angle_alpha   90.00
_cell.angle_beta   90.00
_cell.angle_gamma   90.00
#
_symmetry.space_group_name_H-M   'P 1'
#
loop_
_entity.id
_entity.type
_entity.pdbx_description
1 polymer ?
#
loop_
_entity_poly.entity_id
_entity_poly.type
_entity_poly.pdbx_seq_one_letter_code
_entity_poly.pdbx_strand_id
1 'polypeptide(L)' 'MTTVIIYSGGSNTTAVSQYIAEKTGGKAVTVQEAAGLDLSSFDKIVIGTRVRAGKVPSDLSDFVAKNKA' A
#
# COMPACT_ATOMS: atom_id res chain seq x y z
N MET A 1 16.46 -4.95 -5.62
CA MET A 1 15.64 -3.77 -5.28
C MET A 1 14.29 -4.27 -4.77
N THR A 2 14.00 -4.15 -3.49
CA THR A 2 12.80 -4.68 -2.83
C THR A 2 11.67 -3.65 -2.88
N THR A 3 10.53 -4.04 -3.47
CA THR A 3 9.36 -3.15 -3.60
C THR A 3 8.17 -3.74 -2.86
N VAL A 4 7.48 -2.92 -2.08
CA VAL A 4 6.19 -3.27 -1.47
C VAL A 4 5.11 -2.29 -1.95
N ILE A 5 3.95 -2.84 -2.31
CA ILE A 5 2.75 -2.10 -2.69
C ILE A 5 1.78 -2.25 -1.52
N ILE A 6 1.56 -1.19 -0.78
CA ILE A 6 0.64 -1.15 0.36
C ILE A 6 -0.67 -0.54 -0.11
N TYR A 7 -1.78 -1.23 0.11
CA TYR A 7 -3.07 -0.74 -0.37
C TYR A 7 -4.23 -0.86 0.63
N SER A 8 -5.21 0.02 0.46
CA SER A 8 -6.53 -0.08 1.10
C SER A 8 -7.63 0.21 0.07
N GLY A 9 -8.57 -0.71 -0.09
CA GLY A 9 -9.64 -0.58 -1.08
C GLY A 9 -10.37 -1.88 -1.38
N GLY A 10 -11.26 -1.82 -2.38
CA GLY A 10 -12.00 -2.98 -2.86
C GLY A 10 -11.32 -3.67 -4.05
N SER A 11 -12.09 -4.47 -4.79
CA SER A 11 -11.62 -5.30 -5.92
C SER A 11 -10.70 -4.59 -6.91
N ASN A 12 -11.05 -3.38 -7.35
CA ASN A 12 -10.24 -2.65 -8.33
C ASN A 12 -8.89 -2.21 -7.76
N THR A 13 -8.84 -1.73 -6.52
CA THR A 13 -7.58 -1.35 -5.87
C THR A 13 -6.70 -2.57 -5.65
N THR A 14 -7.28 -3.70 -5.26
CA THR A 14 -6.56 -4.98 -5.14
C THR A 14 -5.96 -5.40 -6.48
N ALA A 15 -6.75 -5.40 -7.56
CA ALA A 15 -6.30 -5.82 -8.88
C ALA A 15 -5.15 -4.93 -9.41
N VAL A 16 -5.26 -3.60 -9.25
CA VAL A 16 -4.20 -2.68 -9.64
C VAL A 16 -2.93 -2.89 -8.80
N SER A 17 -3.08 -3.12 -7.50
CA SER A 17 -1.93 -3.33 -6.60
C SER A 17 -1.19 -4.62 -6.94
N GLN A 18 -1.93 -5.70 -7.22
CA GLN A 18 -1.37 -6.98 -7.67
C GLN A 18 -0.66 -6.83 -9.02
N TYR A 19 -1.28 -6.13 -9.97
CA TYR A 19 -0.66 -5.85 -11.28
C TYR A 19 0.68 -5.11 -11.13
N ILE A 20 0.73 -4.07 -10.29
CA ILE A 20 1.97 -3.32 -10.04
C ILE A 20 3.02 -4.24 -9.40
N ALA A 21 2.64 -5.06 -8.42
CA ALA A 21 3.55 -6.00 -7.78
C ALA A 21 4.16 -6.98 -8.80
N GLU A 22 3.33 -7.56 -9.67
CA GLU A 22 3.79 -8.47 -10.73
C GLU A 22 4.79 -7.78 -11.68
N LYS A 23 4.47 -6.55 -12.13
CA LYS A 23 5.34 -5.80 -13.06
C LYS A 23 6.62 -5.27 -12.45
N THR A 24 6.66 -5.11 -11.13
CA THR A 24 7.83 -4.59 -10.42
C THR A 24 8.66 -5.67 -9.74
N GLY A 25 8.21 -6.93 -9.78
CA GLY A 25 8.80 -8.01 -8.96
C GLY A 25 8.66 -7.74 -7.45
N GLY A 26 7.67 -6.93 -7.06
CA GLY A 26 7.38 -6.57 -5.68
C GLY A 26 6.33 -7.47 -5.05
N LYS A 27 5.87 -7.07 -3.85
CA LYS A 27 4.74 -7.72 -3.17
C LYS A 27 3.62 -6.73 -2.89
N ALA A 28 2.38 -7.12 -3.13
CA ALA A 28 1.21 -6.35 -2.72
C ALA A 28 0.70 -6.85 -1.37
N VAL A 29 0.43 -5.93 -0.45
CA VAL A 29 -0.13 -6.21 0.87
C VAL A 29 -1.17 -5.16 1.22
N THR A 30 -2.18 -5.57 1.97
CA THR A 30 -3.15 -4.66 2.58
C THR A 30 -2.47 -3.77 3.62
N VAL A 31 -3.09 -2.63 3.94
CA VAL A 31 -2.58 -1.73 4.99
C VAL A 31 -2.53 -2.42 6.36
N GLN A 32 -3.45 -3.35 6.63
CA GLN A 32 -3.49 -4.14 7.86
C GLN A 32 -2.29 -5.07 7.96
N GLU A 33 -1.94 -5.76 6.88
CA GLU A 33 -0.73 -6.60 6.80
C GLU A 33 0.54 -5.77 6.91
N ALA A 34 0.56 -4.59 6.28
CA ALA A 34 1.71 -3.68 6.31
C ALA A 34 2.03 -3.15 7.71
N ALA A 35 1.04 -3.07 8.61
CA ALA A 35 1.26 -2.63 10.00
C ALA A 35 2.18 -3.56 10.80
N GLY A 36 2.34 -4.82 10.37
CA GLY A 36 3.27 -5.79 10.97
C GLY A 36 4.61 -5.93 10.24
N LEU A 37 4.85 -5.14 9.19
CA LEU A 37 6.08 -5.22 8.40
C LEU A 37 7.12 -4.20 8.87
N ASP A 38 8.40 -4.58 8.80
CA ASP A 38 9.50 -3.63 8.84
C ASP A 38 9.63 -2.92 7.50
N LEU A 39 9.13 -1.68 7.44
CA LEU A 39 9.13 -0.87 6.22
C LEU A 39 10.54 -0.43 5.79
N SER A 40 11.51 -0.40 6.71
CA SER A 40 12.89 0.00 6.41
C SER A 40 13.62 -1.02 5.53
N SER A 41 13.12 -2.26 5.46
CA SER A 41 13.66 -3.33 4.61
C SER A 41 13.34 -3.19 3.11
N PHE A 42 12.50 -2.21 2.73
CA PHE A 42 12.10 -1.98 1.34
C PHE A 42 12.81 -0.77 0.74
N ASP A 43 13.39 -0.96 -0.44
CA ASP A 43 13.98 0.14 -1.23
C ASP A 43 12.91 1.07 -1.80
N LYS A 44 11.72 0.53 -2.12
CA LYS A 44 10.58 1.30 -2.63
C LYS A 44 9.27 0.87 -1.97
N ILE A 45 8.50 1.89 -1.60
CA ILE A 45 7.13 1.72 -1.08
C ILE A 45 6.19 2.46 -2.03
N VAL A 46 5.21 1.74 -2.56
CA VAL A 46 4.11 2.30 -3.35
C VAL A 46 2.85 2.24 -2.50
N ILE A 47 2.14 3.36 -2.38
CA ILE A 47 0.89 3.43 -1.61
C ILE A 47 -0.28 3.63 -2.57
N GLY A 48 -1.22 2.68 -2.56
CA GLY A 48 -2.37 2.65 -3.46
C GLY A 48 -3.70 2.66 -2.72
N THR A 49 -4.67 3.45 -3.17
CA THR A 49 -6.01 3.43 -2.57
C THR A 49 -7.11 3.88 -3.50
N ARG A 50 -8.34 3.53 -3.14
CA ARG A 50 -9.53 4.13 -3.73
C ARG A 50 -9.72 5.55 -3.21
N VAL A 51 -10.20 6.45 -4.07
CA VAL A 51 -10.71 7.76 -3.64
C VAL A 51 -12.23 7.73 -3.72
N ARG A 52 -12.91 8.13 -2.64
CA ARG A 52 -14.37 8.25 -2.60
C ARG A 52 -14.74 9.64 -2.10
N ALA A 53 -15.44 10.40 -2.94
CA ALA A 53 -15.87 11.78 -2.62
C ALA A 53 -14.70 12.67 -2.12
N GLY A 54 -13.55 12.58 -2.81
CA GLY A 54 -12.34 13.34 -2.46
C GLY A 54 -11.60 12.87 -1.21
N LYS A 55 -12.04 11.77 -0.58
CA LYS A 55 -11.41 11.22 0.63
C LYS A 55 -10.76 9.88 0.35
N VAL A 56 -9.63 9.67 1.01
CA VAL A 56 -8.98 8.35 1.14
C VAL A 56 -9.53 7.61 2.37
N PRO A 57 -9.47 6.27 2.40
CA PRO A 57 -9.76 5.48 3.59
C PRO A 57 -8.91 5.91 4.80
N SER A 58 -9.54 5.95 5.98
CA SER A 58 -8.90 6.43 7.21
C SER A 58 -7.77 5.52 7.69
N ASP A 59 -7.90 4.21 7.50
CA ASP A 59 -6.88 3.21 7.83
C ASP A 59 -5.55 3.49 7.10
N LEU A 60 -5.63 3.88 5.83
CA LEU A 60 -4.46 4.28 5.06
C LEU A 60 -3.87 5.61 5.51
N SER A 61 -4.71 6.62 5.73
CA SER A 61 -4.21 7.93 6.19
C SER A 61 -3.54 7.82 7.56
N ASP A 62 -4.10 7.02 8.47
CA ASP A 62 -3.55 6.79 9.80
C ASP A 62 -2.24 6.02 9.73
N PHE A 63 -2.16 5.01 8.86
CA PHE A 63 -0.93 4.28 8.61
C PHE A 63 0.19 5.20 8.10
N VAL A 64 -0.10 6.05 7.11
CA VAL A 64 0.88 7.03 6.60
C VAL A 64 1.25 8.03 7.69
N ALA A 65 0.30 8.52 8.47
CA ALA A 65 0.56 9.48 9.54
C ALA A 65 1.43 8.92 10.68
N LYS A 66 1.39 7.60 10.93
CA LYS A 66 2.26 6.92 11.91
C LYS A 66 3.69 6.70 11.40
N ASN A 67 3.86 6.63 10.08
CA ASN A 67 5.13 6.30 9.44
C ASN A 67 5.76 7.50 8.70
N LYS A 68 5.12 8.68 8.72
CA LYS A 68 5.77 9.92 8.28
C LYS A 68 6.86 10.26 9.30
N ALA A 69 8.08 10.42 8.80
CA ALA A 69 9.20 10.92 9.59
C ALA A 69 8.94 12.37 10.04
#